data_AF-U7KWE2-F1
#
_entry.id   AF-U7KWE2-F1
#
_cell.length_a   1.000
_cell.length_b   1.000
_cell.length_c   1.000
_cell.angle_alpha   90.00
_cell.angle_beta   90.00
_cell.angle_gamma   90.00
#
_symmetry.space_group_name_H-M   'P 1'
#
loop_
_entity.id
_entity.type
_entity.pdbx_description
1 polymer ?
#
loop_
_entity_poly.entity_id
_entity_poly.type
_entity_poly.pdbx_seq_one_letter_code
_entity_poly.pdbx_strand_id
1 'polypeptide(L)'
;MFGQHEAFAYRHSLILSTTIIHMETWSSASLDRRFARAAWYRPIRKVRARQLERVTEWTTANGSRLRGKAGDWELTDGTRTWTVAADIFAKTYTEVAPRTYQKTERVQAVRAVEDALIPTLEGEASIRAGDWVVRGVDGEVWPVPDSEFAEAYEILAMP
;
A
#
# COMPACT_ATOMS: atom_id res chain seq x y z
N MET A 1 45.35 -48.19 10.71
CA MET A 1 45.62 -47.11 11.70
C MET A 1 45.91 -45.85 10.88
N PHE A 2 44.84 -45.15 10.44
CA PHE A 2 44.46 -43.79 10.88
C PHE A 2 45.54 -42.75 10.52
N GLY A 3 45.41 -42.02 9.41
CA GLY A 3 44.66 -40.74 9.26
C GLY A 3 45.69 -39.63 8.97
N GLN A 4 45.48 -38.52 8.26
CA GLN A 4 44.32 -37.75 7.83
C GLN A 4 44.75 -36.89 6.61
N HIS A 5 44.02 -36.88 5.50
CA HIS A 5 43.14 -35.79 5.03
C HIS A 5 43.68 -34.36 5.22
N GLU A 6 44.11 -33.77 4.10
CA GLU A 6 44.19 -32.32 3.92
C GLU A 6 42.79 -31.69 4.07
N ALA A 7 42.65 -30.77 5.01
CA ALA A 7 41.53 -29.85 5.08
C ALA A 7 42.01 -28.56 5.76
N PHE A 8 42.45 -27.58 4.97
CA PHE A 8 42.59 -26.20 5.43
C PHE A 8 41.39 -25.41 4.91
N ALA A 9 40.28 -25.51 5.63
CA ALA A 9 39.17 -24.56 5.54
C ALA A 9 39.48 -23.35 6.44
N TYR A 10 38.85 -22.20 6.13
CA TYR A 10 38.98 -20.85 6.72
C TYR A 10 39.98 -19.95 5.98
N ARG A 11 39.65 -18.75 5.48
CA ARG A 11 38.49 -17.86 5.59
C ARG A 11 38.65 -16.86 4.44
N HIS A 12 37.61 -16.62 3.65
CA HIS A 12 37.40 -15.27 3.13
C HIS A 12 35.96 -14.88 3.44
N SER A 13 35.88 -13.94 4.37
CA SER A 13 34.65 -13.31 4.84
C SER A 13 34.01 -12.59 3.65
N LEU A 14 32.88 -13.11 3.16
CA LEU A 14 31.99 -12.32 2.34
C LEU A 14 31.35 -11.29 3.27
N ILE A 15 31.88 -10.06 3.26
CA ILE A 15 31.18 -8.92 3.82
C ILE A 15 29.98 -8.73 2.90
N LEU A 16 28.82 -9.25 3.31
CA LEU A 16 27.54 -8.83 2.75
C LEU A 16 27.39 -7.37 3.17
N SER A 17 27.88 -6.44 2.33
CA SER A 17 27.52 -5.03 2.44
C SER A 17 26.03 -4.93 2.13
N THR A 18 25.21 -5.11 3.16
CA THR A 18 23.81 -4.72 3.12
C THR A 18 23.79 -3.21 3.05
N THR A 19 23.78 -2.66 1.84
CA THR A 19 23.43 -1.27 1.62
C THR A 19 22.03 -1.09 2.16
N ILE A 20 21.91 -0.49 3.34
CA ILE A 20 20.63 0.00 3.86
C ILE A 20 20.25 1.15 2.92
N ILE A 21 19.37 0.88 1.96
CA ILE A 21 18.73 1.95 1.18
C ILE A 21 17.85 2.69 2.17
N HIS A 22 18.27 3.88 2.59
CA HIS A 22 17.43 4.76 3.40
C HIS A 22 16.35 5.33 2.49
N MET A 23 15.15 4.74 2.55
CA MET A 23 13.97 5.28 1.88
C MET A 23 13.45 6.45 2.72
N GLU A 24 13.34 7.63 2.10
CA GLU A 24 12.78 8.81 2.77
C GLU A 24 11.28 8.62 2.99
N THR A 25 10.80 8.88 4.21
CA THR A 25 9.36 8.97 4.47
C THR A 25 8.84 10.32 3.99
N TRP A 26 7.84 10.30 3.09
CA TRP A 26 7.15 11.50 2.67
C TRP A 26 6.35 12.10 3.83
N SER A 27 6.80 13.25 4.31
CA SER A 27 6.06 14.04 5.31
C SER A 27 4.73 14.55 4.76
N SER A 28 3.82 14.93 5.65
CA SER A 28 2.52 15.53 5.28
C SER A 28 2.68 16.74 4.35
N ALA A 29 3.63 17.64 4.63
CA ALA A 29 3.92 18.78 3.76
C ALA A 29 4.45 18.37 2.37
N SER A 30 5.19 17.26 2.30
CA SER A 30 5.69 16.67 1.06
C SER A 30 4.54 16.09 0.22
N LEU A 31 3.60 15.42 0.88
CA LEU A 31 2.37 14.90 0.27
C LEU A 31 1.49 16.04 -0.24
N ASP A 32 1.24 17.07 0.58
CA ASP A 32 0.40 18.21 0.19
C ASP A 32 0.91 18.91 -1.07
N ARG A 33 2.23 19.14 -1.17
CA ARG A 33 2.83 19.72 -2.38
C ARG A 33 2.62 18.85 -3.62
N ARG A 34 2.71 17.51 -3.49
CA ARG A 34 2.47 16.58 -4.59
C ARG A 34 0.99 16.59 -5.01
N PHE A 35 0.08 16.59 -4.04
CA PHE A 35 -1.36 16.58 -4.30
C PHE A 35 -1.95 17.92 -4.74
N ALA A 36 -1.25 19.04 -4.53
CA ALA A 36 -1.70 20.36 -4.96
C ALA A 36 -1.97 20.49 -6.47
N ARG A 37 -1.37 19.61 -7.28
CA ARG A 37 -1.55 19.54 -8.75
C ARG A 37 -2.07 18.18 -9.22
N ALA A 38 -2.49 17.32 -8.31
CA ALA A 38 -2.94 15.98 -8.67
C ALA A 38 -4.29 16.01 -9.37
N ALA A 39 -4.42 15.19 -10.42
CA ALA A 39 -5.71 14.93 -11.06
C ALA A 39 -6.65 14.17 -10.10
N TRP A 40 -7.95 14.31 -10.36
CA TRP A 40 -8.98 13.57 -9.67
C TRP A 40 -9.36 12.31 -10.45
N TYR A 41 -9.60 11.23 -9.72
CA TYR A 41 -9.93 9.92 -10.25
C TYR A 41 -11.18 9.35 -9.58
N ARG A 42 -11.90 8.50 -10.32
CA ARG A 42 -13.05 7.74 -9.86
C ARG A 42 -12.63 6.29 -9.64
N PRO A 43 -12.76 5.75 -8.41
CA PRO A 43 -12.65 4.31 -8.19
C PRO A 43 -13.77 3.56 -8.93
N ILE A 44 -13.41 2.51 -9.67
CA ILE A 44 -14.37 1.72 -10.47
C ILE A 44 -14.53 0.26 -10.00
N ARG A 45 -13.71 -0.20 -9.05
CA ARG A 45 -13.77 -1.57 -8.55
C ARG A 45 -14.98 -1.83 -7.66
N LYS A 46 -15.56 -3.02 -7.83
CA LYS A 46 -16.47 -3.64 -6.87
C LYS A 46 -15.69 -4.60 -5.99
N VAL A 47 -16.00 -4.61 -4.71
CA VAL A 47 -15.29 -5.41 -3.72
C VAL A 47 -16.26 -6.17 -2.84
N ARG A 48 -15.85 -7.29 -2.29
CA ARG A 48 -16.48 -7.87 -1.10
C ARG A 48 -15.84 -7.27 0.14
N ALA A 49 -16.61 -7.13 1.20
CA ALA A 49 -16.11 -6.61 2.46
C ALA A 49 -16.58 -7.49 3.62
N ARG A 50 -15.72 -7.64 4.63
CA ARG A 50 -16.08 -8.22 5.93
C ARG A 50 -15.45 -7.41 7.04
N GLN A 51 -16.15 -7.27 8.15
CA GLN A 51 -15.60 -6.61 9.32
C GLN A 51 -14.61 -7.54 10.04
N LEU A 52 -13.50 -6.97 10.52
CA LEU A 52 -12.51 -7.67 11.30
C LEU A 52 -12.98 -7.81 12.76
N GLU A 53 -13.00 -9.03 13.28
CA GLU A 53 -13.34 -9.31 14.68
C GLU A 53 -12.15 -9.11 15.63
N ARG A 54 -10.94 -9.17 15.09
CA ARG A 54 -9.68 -9.09 15.83
C ARG A 54 -8.66 -8.31 15.02
N VAL A 55 -7.57 -7.93 15.68
CA VAL A 55 -6.41 -7.36 14.98
C VAL A 55 -5.89 -8.34 13.93
N THR A 56 -5.58 -7.83 12.75
CA THR A 56 -4.90 -8.55 11.67
C THR A 56 -3.67 -7.76 11.28
N GLU A 57 -2.60 -8.48 10.98
CA GLU A 57 -1.40 -7.91 10.38
C GLU A 57 -1.13 -8.64 9.07
N TRP A 58 -0.64 -7.90 8.10
CA TRP A 58 -0.31 -8.43 6.80
C TRP A 58 0.90 -7.69 6.23
N THR A 59 1.58 -8.35 5.31
CA THR A 59 2.77 -7.80 4.66
C THR A 59 2.45 -7.54 3.20
N THR A 60 2.70 -6.32 2.74
CA THR A 60 2.61 -5.96 1.32
C THR A 60 3.63 -6.75 0.50
N ALA A 61 3.44 -6.85 -0.82
CA ALA A 61 4.40 -7.53 -1.70
C ALA A 61 5.82 -6.93 -1.65
N ASN A 62 5.95 -5.67 -1.23
CA ASN A 62 7.22 -4.97 -1.05
C ASN A 62 7.76 -4.98 0.39
N GLY A 63 7.14 -5.73 1.31
CA GLY A 63 7.70 -6.03 2.64
C GLY A 63 7.24 -5.13 3.78
N SER A 64 6.38 -4.14 3.53
CA SER A 64 5.81 -3.29 4.58
C SER A 64 4.77 -4.07 5.39
N ARG A 65 4.89 -4.02 6.72
CA ARG A 65 3.95 -4.65 7.65
C ARG A 65 2.86 -3.64 8.00
N LEU A 66 1.63 -3.96 7.62
CA LEU A 66 0.45 -3.16 7.87
C LEU A 66 -0.50 -3.87 8.83
N ARG A 67 -1.32 -3.08 9.52
CA ARG A 67 -2.19 -3.56 10.59
C ARG A 67 -3.60 -3.02 10.45
N GLY A 68 -4.59 -3.92 10.45
CA GLY A 68 -5.99 -3.60 10.67
C GLY A 68 -6.40 -3.92 12.11
N LYS A 69 -7.19 -3.05 12.76
CA LYS A 69 -7.73 -3.30 14.10
C LYS A 69 -9.10 -3.99 14.03
N ALA A 70 -9.55 -4.56 15.15
CA ALA A 70 -10.92 -5.01 15.28
C ALA A 70 -11.89 -3.85 14.98
N GLY A 71 -12.93 -4.12 14.21
CA GLY A 71 -13.89 -3.13 13.74
C GLY A 71 -13.59 -2.54 12.36
N ASP A 72 -12.33 -2.59 11.89
CA ASP A 72 -11.97 -2.22 10.51
C ASP A 72 -12.54 -3.24 9.51
N TRP A 73 -12.50 -2.89 8.24
CA TRP A 73 -12.99 -3.73 7.16
C TRP A 73 -11.84 -4.34 6.36
N GLU A 74 -11.93 -5.64 6.11
CA GLU A 74 -11.11 -6.31 5.10
C GLU A 74 -11.91 -6.36 3.80
N LEU A 75 -11.31 -5.83 2.74
CA LEU A 75 -11.87 -5.76 1.39
C LEU A 75 -11.12 -6.72 0.48
N THR A 76 -11.83 -7.29 -0.50
CA THR A 76 -11.21 -8.08 -1.56
C THR A 76 -11.92 -7.88 -2.90
N ASP A 77 -11.13 -7.80 -3.98
CA ASP A 77 -11.62 -7.83 -5.36
C ASP A 77 -11.56 -9.24 -5.98
N GLY A 78 -11.23 -10.26 -5.17
CA GLY A 78 -11.04 -11.65 -5.60
C GLY A 78 -9.59 -12.02 -5.95
N THR A 79 -8.73 -11.02 -6.17
CA THR A 79 -7.28 -11.21 -6.38
C THR A 79 -6.48 -10.66 -5.22
N ARG A 80 -6.90 -9.51 -4.69
CA ARG A 80 -6.20 -8.73 -3.68
C ARG A 80 -7.05 -8.62 -2.43
N THR A 81 -6.36 -8.40 -1.32
CA THR A 81 -6.99 -8.15 -0.03
C THR A 81 -6.28 -7.01 0.66
N TRP A 82 -7.04 -6.06 1.21
CA TRP A 82 -6.52 -4.94 1.97
C TRP A 82 -7.48 -4.57 3.08
N THR A 83 -7.01 -3.75 4.03
CA THR A 83 -7.82 -3.25 5.14
C THR A 83 -8.18 -1.78 4.93
N VAL A 84 -9.35 -1.38 5.43
CA VAL A 84 -9.83 0.01 5.45
C VAL A 84 -10.40 0.30 6.84
N ALA A 85 -10.02 1.44 7.41
CA ALA A 85 -10.54 1.90 8.69
C ALA A 85 -12.08 1.99 8.70
N ALA A 86 -12.70 1.67 9.84
CA ALA A 86 -14.16 1.56 9.96
C ALA A 86 -14.93 2.82 9.54
N ASP A 87 -14.44 3.99 9.95
CA ASP A 87 -15.00 5.31 9.63
C ASP A 87 -14.83 5.66 8.15
N ILE A 88 -13.67 5.39 7.56
CA ILE A 88 -13.42 5.57 6.13
C ILE A 88 -14.33 4.65 5.30
N PHE A 89 -14.52 3.40 5.72
CA PHE A 89 -15.42 2.48 5.03
C PHE A 89 -16.86 3.00 5.05
N ALA A 90 -17.37 3.36 6.24
CA ALA A 90 -18.73 3.87 6.40
C ALA A 90 -18.98 5.17 5.61
N LYS A 91 -17.95 6.01 5.46
CA LYS A 91 -18.02 7.28 4.75
C LYS A 91 -17.93 7.15 3.24
N THR A 92 -17.16 6.18 2.74
CA THR A 92 -16.75 6.16 1.33
C THR A 92 -17.24 4.97 0.52
N TYR A 93 -17.80 3.92 1.16
CA TYR A 93 -18.29 2.74 0.47
C TYR A 93 -19.82 2.61 0.57
N THR A 94 -20.45 2.27 -0.55
CA THR A 94 -21.88 1.92 -0.61
C THR A 94 -22.04 0.48 -1.08
N GLU A 95 -23.00 -0.24 -0.49
CA GLU A 95 -23.39 -1.58 -0.96
C GLU A 95 -24.17 -1.46 -2.27
N VAL A 96 -23.63 -2.01 -3.36
CA VAL A 96 -24.21 -1.96 -4.71
C VAL A 96 -24.87 -3.27 -5.13
N ALA A 97 -24.60 -4.36 -4.41
CA ALA A 97 -25.27 -5.65 -4.49
C ALA A 97 -24.98 -6.41 -3.18
N PRO A 98 -25.69 -7.52 -2.85
CA PRO A 98 -25.49 -8.23 -1.59
C PRO A 98 -24.01 -8.54 -1.32
N ARG A 99 -23.49 -8.02 -0.20
CA ARG A 99 -22.09 -8.13 0.27
C ARG A 99 -21.05 -7.59 -0.73
N THR A 100 -21.47 -6.74 -1.65
CA THR A 100 -20.65 -6.15 -2.71
C THR A 100 -20.71 -4.63 -2.61
N TYR A 101 -19.56 -4.00 -2.44
CA TYR A 101 -19.41 -2.58 -2.17
C TYR A 101 -18.61 -1.89 -3.26
N GLN A 102 -18.80 -0.60 -3.41
CA GLN A 102 -18.00 0.25 -4.29
C GLN A 102 -17.66 1.55 -3.57
N LYS A 103 -16.41 2.02 -3.73
CA LYS A 103 -15.99 3.33 -3.25
C LYS A 103 -16.63 4.41 -4.12
N THR A 104 -17.40 5.31 -3.53
CA THR A 104 -18.18 6.33 -4.26
C THR A 104 -17.45 7.65 -4.37
N GLU A 105 -16.58 7.95 -3.40
CA GLU A 105 -15.85 9.19 -3.36
C GLU A 105 -14.69 9.22 -4.36
N ARG A 106 -14.52 10.37 -5.02
CA ARG A 106 -13.36 10.63 -5.87
C ARG A 106 -12.10 10.71 -5.01
N VAL A 107 -10.97 10.38 -5.63
CA VAL A 107 -9.65 10.39 -5.01
C VAL A 107 -8.71 11.27 -5.82
N GLN A 108 -7.67 11.80 -5.19
CA GLN A 108 -6.53 12.34 -5.93
C GLN A 108 -5.48 11.24 -6.06
N ALA A 109 -4.70 11.26 -7.14
CA ALA A 109 -3.58 10.33 -7.28
C ALA A 109 -2.35 11.02 -7.89
N VAL A 110 -1.19 10.64 -7.39
CA VAL A 110 0.11 11.06 -7.93
C VAL A 110 0.96 9.83 -8.21
N ARG A 111 1.61 9.82 -9.38
CA ARG A 111 2.58 8.77 -9.70
C ARG A 111 3.90 9.10 -8.99
N ALA A 112 4.41 8.15 -8.22
CA ALA A 112 5.70 8.26 -7.56
C ALA A 112 6.83 8.28 -8.60
N VAL A 113 7.79 9.17 -8.42
CA VAL A 113 8.99 9.28 -9.28
C VAL A 113 10.25 8.74 -8.60
N GLU A 114 10.13 8.35 -7.34
CA GLU A 114 11.19 7.89 -6.46
C GLU A 114 10.62 6.85 -5.49
N ASP A 115 11.50 5.97 -4.99
CA ASP A 115 11.16 5.03 -3.92
C ASP A 115 11.05 5.80 -2.60
N ALA A 116 9.99 5.55 -1.84
CA ALA A 116 9.74 6.25 -0.58
C ALA A 116 8.91 5.42 0.40
N LEU A 117 8.82 5.88 1.64
CA LEU A 117 7.80 5.43 2.59
C LEU A 117 6.67 6.46 2.66
N ILE A 118 5.43 6.01 2.79
CA ILE A 118 4.26 6.86 2.99
C ILE A 118 3.50 6.46 4.26
N PRO A 119 2.96 7.42 5.03
CA PRO A 119 2.24 7.15 6.27
C PRO A 119 0.77 6.82 5.98
N THR A 120 0.44 5.53 5.82
CA THR A 120 -0.96 5.08 5.71
C THR A 120 -1.61 4.99 7.11
N LEU A 121 -2.92 4.76 7.18
CA LEU A 121 -3.62 4.58 8.47
C LEU A 121 -3.24 3.26 9.16
N GLU A 122 -2.80 2.28 8.38
CA GLU A 122 -2.44 0.93 8.80
C GLU A 122 -0.96 0.79 9.17
N GLY A 123 -0.14 1.80 8.87
CA GLY A 123 1.30 1.82 9.10
C GLY A 123 2.07 2.50 7.97
N GLU A 124 3.40 2.51 8.06
CA GLU A 124 4.23 2.98 6.96
C GLU A 124 4.25 1.95 5.82
N ALA A 125 3.91 2.39 4.62
CA ALA A 125 3.94 1.56 3.42
C ALA A 125 5.04 2.06 2.46
N SER A 126 5.77 1.13 1.86
CA SER A 126 6.73 1.47 0.81
C SER A 126 6.01 1.68 -0.52
N ILE A 127 6.50 2.65 -1.29
CA ILE A 127 6.10 2.94 -2.66
C ILE A 127 7.34 2.88 -3.54
N ARG A 128 7.22 2.30 -4.73
CA ARG A 128 8.29 2.31 -5.73
C ARG A 128 8.08 3.41 -6.75
N ALA A 129 9.16 3.91 -7.34
CA ALA A 129 9.09 4.75 -8.52
C ALA A 129 8.24 4.07 -9.60
N GLY A 130 7.24 4.79 -10.09
CA GLY A 130 6.27 4.31 -11.08
C GLY A 130 4.93 3.88 -10.51
N ASP A 131 4.86 3.51 -9.23
CA ASP A 131 3.58 3.22 -8.56
C ASP A 131 2.82 4.52 -8.22
N TRP A 132 1.60 4.38 -7.72
CA TRP A 132 0.73 5.50 -7.39
C TRP A 132 0.53 5.65 -5.90
N VAL A 133 0.54 6.90 -5.43
CA VAL A 133 0.04 7.27 -4.11
C VAL A 133 -1.32 7.91 -4.31
N VAL A 134 -2.33 7.32 -3.68
CA VAL A 134 -3.72 7.77 -3.78
C VAL A 134 -4.13 8.42 -2.47
N ARG A 135 -4.85 9.54 -2.55
CA ARG A 135 -5.37 10.30 -1.40
C ARG A 135 -6.88 10.29 -1.40
N GLY A 136 -7.46 9.92 -0.28
CA GLY A 136 -8.90 9.92 -0.05
C GLY A 136 -9.42 11.21 0.58
N VAL A 137 -10.65 11.14 1.06
CA VAL A 137 -11.45 12.33 1.43
C VAL A 137 -11.02 12.98 2.73
N ASP A 138 -10.38 12.23 3.64
CA ASP A 138 -9.85 12.73 4.91
C ASP A 138 -8.34 12.95 4.84
N GLY A 139 -7.79 12.93 3.63
CA GLY A 139 -6.37 13.11 3.38
C GLY A 139 -5.54 11.86 3.65
N GLU A 140 -6.17 10.75 4.00
CA GLU A 140 -5.54 9.44 4.15
C GLU A 140 -4.93 8.99 2.82
N VAL A 141 -3.76 8.35 2.88
CA VAL A 141 -3.02 7.92 1.70
C VAL A 141 -2.75 6.42 1.70
N TRP A 142 -2.72 5.83 0.52
CA TRP A 142 -2.35 4.42 0.33
C TRP A 142 -1.60 4.22 -1.00
N PRO A 143 -0.69 3.23 -1.07
CA PRO A 143 0.02 2.89 -2.29
C PRO A 143 -0.85 2.01 -3.19
N VAL A 144 -0.71 2.17 -4.50
CA VAL A 144 -1.33 1.32 -5.52
C VAL A 144 -0.30 1.06 -6.63
N PRO A 145 0.06 -0.20 -6.94
CA PRO A 145 0.97 -0.48 -8.04
C PRO A 145 0.44 0.00 -9.38
N ASP A 146 1.32 0.41 -10.29
CA ASP A 146 0.94 1.01 -11.59
C ASP A 146 -0.01 0.11 -12.40
N SER A 147 0.27 -1.19 -12.45
CA SER A 147 -0.58 -2.18 -13.12
C SER A 147 -1.98 -2.25 -12.53
N GLU A 148 -2.12 -2.05 -11.23
CA GLU A 148 -3.40 -2.10 -10.54
C GLU A 148 -4.17 -0.79 -10.69
N PHE A 149 -3.45 0.34 -10.72
CA PHE A 149 -4.05 1.66 -10.78
C PHE A 149 -4.89 1.82 -12.07
N ALA A 150 -4.34 1.39 -13.21
CA ALA A 150 -5.04 1.45 -14.50
C ALA A 150 -6.32 0.58 -14.54
N GLU A 151 -6.37 -0.50 -13.78
CA GLU A 151 -7.56 -1.38 -13.66
C GLU A 151 -8.58 -0.84 -12.65
N ALA A 152 -8.17 0.05 -11.74
CA ALA A 152 -8.95 0.44 -10.57
C ALA A 152 -9.57 1.83 -10.65
N TYR A 153 -9.00 2.71 -11.47
CA TYR A 153 -9.31 4.13 -11.46
C TYR A 153 -9.50 4.68 -12.87
N GLU A 154 -10.49 5.54 -13.02
CA GLU A 154 -10.67 6.35 -14.23
C GLU A 154 -10.41 7.82 -13.91
N ILE A 155 -9.75 8.54 -14.81
CA ILE A 155 -9.53 9.99 -14.66
C ILE A 155 -10.86 10.74 -14.79
N LEU A 156 -11.16 11.63 -13.85
CA LEU A 156 -12.37 12.46 -13.85
C LEU A 156 -12.15 13.83 -14.50
N ALA A 157 -10.95 14.38 -14.34
CA ALA A 157 -10.52 15.62 -14.99
C ALA A 157 -9.00 15.76 -14.89
N MET A 158 -8.35 16.17 -15.99
CA MET A 158 -7.06 16.83 -15.90
C MET A 158 -7.28 18.29 -15.45
N PRO A 159 -6.41 18.85 -14.59
CA PRO A 159 -6.34 20.29 -14.41
C PRO A 159 -5.98 21.01 -15.73
#